data_AF-A0AAP1LJF8-F1
#
_entry.id   AF-A0AAP1LJF8-F1
#
_cell.length_a   1.000
_cell.length_b   1.000
_cell.length_c   1.000
_cell.angle_alpha   90.00
_cell.angle_beta   90.00
_cell.angle_gamma   90.00
#
_symmetry.space_group_name_H-M   'P 1'
#
loop_
_entity.id
_entity.type
_entity.pdbx_description
1 polymer ?
#
loop_
_entity_poly.entity_id
_entity_poly.type
_entity_poly.pdbx_seq_one_letter_code
_entity_poly.pdbx_strand_id
1 'polypeptide(L)'
;MIKDITIGQYFTGHSPLHRMDPRVKLLLTIAYVVALFLTNSFWGYLLAGAFLVFCYALAKIKLKVILRSLKPVIPLVLFTGILNMFFVTGEPIWEFWVFHITWEGLRFAAVMSVRIVCLIAGTSLLTYTTSPIALTDGLERLLSPLSKLHFPAHELAMMMTITLRFIPTLVEETDKIMAAQKSRGADIDSGGLMKRVKSLIPILIPLFVSSFRRADELALAMECRCYRGGEGRTRMKQLKLRLVDGGATLCMAAVVTGCILLNYL
;
A
#
# COMPACT_ATOMS: atom_id res chain seq x y z
N MET A 1 -19.90 -8.14 10.80
CA MET A 1 -18.52 -8.64 11.03
C MET A 1 -17.49 -8.05 10.05
N ILE A 2 -17.87 -7.13 9.13
CA ILE A 2 -16.95 -6.53 8.14
C ILE A 2 -16.46 -5.12 8.56
N LYS A 3 -16.97 -4.55 9.67
CA LYS A 3 -16.54 -3.23 10.19
C LYS A 3 -15.05 -3.13 10.57
N ASP A 4 -14.36 -4.27 10.72
CA ASP A 4 -12.93 -4.32 11.10
C ASP A 4 -11.98 -4.64 9.94
N ILE A 5 -12.48 -4.80 8.70
CA ILE A 5 -11.58 -4.77 7.54
C ILE A 5 -11.13 -3.33 7.39
N THR A 6 -9.96 -3.03 7.96
CA THR A 6 -9.27 -1.75 7.81
C THR A 6 -8.77 -1.57 6.37
N ILE A 7 -9.71 -1.43 5.43
CA ILE A 7 -9.43 -1.19 4.02
C ILE A 7 -8.78 0.19 3.90
N GLY A 8 -7.47 0.21 3.62
CA GLY A 8 -6.69 1.42 3.40
C GLY A 8 -6.76 2.38 4.59
N GLN A 9 -6.01 2.08 5.66
CA GLN A 9 -5.89 2.90 6.87
C GLN A 9 -5.30 4.29 6.57
N TYR A 10 -6.03 5.15 5.89
CA TYR A 10 -5.67 6.56 5.77
C TYR A 10 -5.94 7.23 7.10
N PHE A 11 -4.89 7.73 7.75
CA PHE A 11 -5.03 8.53 8.96
C PHE A 11 -5.18 9.99 8.52
N THR A 12 -6.29 10.60 8.91
CA THR A 12 -6.50 12.03 8.66
C THR A 12 -5.52 12.83 9.51
N GLY A 13 -4.60 13.53 8.86
CA GLY A 13 -3.59 14.35 9.50
C GLY A 13 -3.41 15.69 8.80
N HIS A 14 -2.93 16.71 9.53
CA HIS A 14 -2.65 18.04 9.00
C HIS A 14 -1.16 18.30 8.72
N SER A 15 -0.32 17.27 8.76
CA SER A 15 1.12 17.47 8.64
C SER A 15 1.56 17.89 7.22
N PRO A 16 2.77 18.47 7.08
CA PRO A 16 3.34 18.76 5.76
C PRO A 16 3.32 17.55 4.83
N LEU A 17 3.64 16.36 5.35
CA LEU A 17 3.61 15.11 4.61
C LEU A 17 2.20 14.70 4.18
N HIS A 18 1.14 15.07 4.90
CA HIS A 18 -0.24 14.83 4.43
C HIS A 18 -0.64 15.78 3.31
N ARG A 19 -0.12 17.02 3.31
CA ARG A 19 -0.46 18.09 2.38
C ARG A 19 0.28 18.05 1.04
N MET A 20 1.32 17.21 0.93
CA MET A 20 2.08 17.03 -0.31
C MET A 20 1.25 16.41 -1.43
N ASP A 21 1.66 16.66 -2.67
CA ASP A 21 1.02 16.10 -3.87
C ASP A 21 1.21 14.57 -3.92
N PRO A 22 0.12 13.78 -4.09
CA PRO A 22 0.19 12.32 -4.17
C PRO A 22 1.17 11.79 -5.23
N ARG A 23 1.34 12.51 -6.34
CA ARG A 23 2.26 12.11 -7.44
C ARG A 23 3.70 12.11 -6.95
N VAL A 24 4.06 13.18 -6.24
CA VAL A 24 5.41 13.36 -5.70
C VAL A 24 5.65 12.32 -4.62
N LYS A 25 4.72 12.10 -3.69
CA LYS A 25 4.86 11.04 -2.69
C LYS A 25 5.07 9.66 -3.31
N LEU A 26 4.29 9.29 -4.33
CA LEU A 26 4.45 8.02 -5.05
C LEU A 26 5.85 7.86 -5.63
N LEU A 27 6.34 8.89 -6.35
CA LEU A 27 7.68 8.89 -6.92
C LEU A 27 8.77 8.84 -5.83
N LEU A 28 8.59 9.55 -4.72
CA LEU A 28 9.51 9.52 -3.59
C LEU A 28 9.53 8.15 -2.92
N THR A 29 8.38 7.50 -2.71
CA THR A 29 8.33 6.14 -2.16
C THR A 29 9.04 5.15 -3.09
N ILE A 30 8.86 5.26 -4.40
CA ILE A 30 9.59 4.42 -5.38
C ILE A 30 11.09 4.70 -5.29
N ALA A 31 11.51 5.98 -5.28
CA ALA A 31 12.91 6.36 -5.14
C ALA A 31 13.54 5.83 -3.84
N TYR A 32 12.80 5.87 -2.72
CA TYR A 32 13.22 5.31 -1.45
C TYR A 32 13.43 3.80 -1.52
N VAL A 33 12.51 3.06 -2.13
CA VAL A 33 12.64 1.61 -2.32
C VAL A 33 13.88 1.31 -3.17
N VAL A 34 14.06 1.99 -4.30
CA VAL A 34 15.24 1.82 -5.16
C VAL A 34 16.52 2.12 -4.38
N ALA A 35 16.56 3.20 -3.59
CA ALA A 35 17.72 3.55 -2.78
C ALA A 35 18.07 2.48 -1.73
N LEU A 36 17.06 1.88 -1.07
CA LEU A 36 17.29 0.77 -0.13
C LEU A 36 17.92 -0.45 -0.81
N PHE A 37 17.56 -0.74 -2.06
CA PHE A 37 18.14 -1.85 -2.82
C PHE A 37 19.56 -1.55 -3.32
N LEU A 38 19.85 -0.31 -3.65
CA LEU A 38 21.20 0.13 -4.05
C LEU A 38 22.17 0.24 -2.87
N THR A 39 21.66 0.32 -1.63
CA THR A 39 22.48 0.44 -0.43
C THR A 39 23.01 -0.92 0.03
N ASN A 40 24.32 -1.04 0.23
CA ASN A 40 24.97 -2.24 0.76
C ASN A 40 25.73 -1.97 2.08
N SER A 41 25.95 -0.71 2.44
CA SER A 41 26.63 -0.31 3.67
C SER A 41 25.69 -0.22 4.88
N PHE A 42 26.16 -0.65 6.05
CA PHE A 42 25.43 -0.55 7.32
C PHE A 42 25.05 0.91 7.64
N TRP A 43 25.96 1.85 7.38
CA TRP A 43 25.72 3.28 7.59
C TRP A 43 24.63 3.84 6.67
N GLY A 44 24.52 3.33 5.45
CA GLY A 44 23.45 3.72 4.52
C GLY A 44 22.07 3.29 5.01
N TYR A 45 21.94 2.09 5.59
CA TYR A 45 20.68 1.66 6.22
C TYR A 45 20.34 2.48 7.46
N LEU A 46 21.34 2.86 8.25
CA LEU A 46 21.14 3.71 9.41
C LEU A 46 20.65 5.11 9.00
N LEU A 47 21.23 5.70 7.95
CA LEU A 47 20.77 6.96 7.37
C LEU A 47 19.32 6.86 6.83
N ALA A 48 19.01 5.82 6.07
CA ALA A 48 17.66 5.59 5.54
C ALA A 48 16.63 5.37 6.66
N GLY A 49 16.99 4.61 7.69
CA GLY A 49 16.17 4.40 8.88
C GLY A 49 15.93 5.69 9.66
N ALA A 50 16.96 6.51 9.87
CA ALA A 50 16.84 7.80 10.53
C ALA A 50 15.93 8.76 9.75
N PHE A 51 16.09 8.82 8.43
CA PHE A 51 15.22 9.60 7.54
C PHE A 51 13.75 9.13 7.63
N LEU A 52 13.53 7.82 7.66
CA LEU A 52 12.19 7.26 7.81
C LEU A 52 11.57 7.64 9.17
N VAL A 53 12.32 7.53 10.27
CA VAL A 53 11.86 7.97 11.60
C VAL A 53 11.52 9.46 11.60
N PHE A 54 12.36 10.29 10.96
CA PHE A 54 12.09 11.71 10.78
C PHE A 54 10.77 11.94 10.02
N CYS A 55 10.53 11.23 8.92
CA CYS A 55 9.28 11.33 8.16
C CYS A 55 8.06 10.92 8.99
N TYR A 56 8.16 9.86 9.80
CA TYR A 56 7.12 9.42 10.72
C TYR A 56 6.82 10.45 11.82
N ALA A 57 7.86 11.05 12.39
CA ALA A 57 7.73 12.12 13.37
C ALA A 57 7.05 13.36 12.76
N LEU A 58 7.45 13.74 11.54
CA LEU A 58 6.88 14.85 10.78
C LEU A 58 5.42 14.56 10.39
N ALA A 59 5.07 13.29 10.12
CA ALA A 59 3.71 12.83 9.90
C ALA A 59 2.84 12.83 11.18
N LYS A 60 3.45 12.97 12.36
CA LYS A 60 2.79 12.83 13.68
C LYS A 60 2.05 11.51 13.85
N ILE A 61 2.61 10.42 13.29
CA ILE A 61 2.03 9.09 13.42
C ILE A 61 2.50 8.46 14.74
N LYS A 62 1.56 7.91 15.51
CA LYS A 62 1.86 7.27 16.80
C LYS A 62 2.72 6.02 16.57
N LEU A 63 3.77 5.83 17.38
CA LEU A 63 4.67 4.66 17.31
C LEU A 63 3.93 3.31 17.38
N LYS A 64 2.81 3.27 18.12
CA LYS A 64 1.94 2.08 18.21
C LYS A 64 1.39 1.63 16.84
N VAL A 65 1.13 2.57 15.92
CA VAL A 65 0.66 2.25 14.57
C VAL A 65 1.77 1.61 13.75
N ILE A 66 3.00 2.13 13.88
CA ILE A 66 4.20 1.60 13.21
C ILE A 66 4.44 0.14 13.66
N LEU A 67 4.44 -0.11 14.97
CA LEU A 67 4.61 -1.46 15.52
C LEU A 67 3.49 -2.41 15.08
N ARG A 68 2.26 -1.90 14.89
CA ARG A 68 1.13 -2.69 14.37
C ARG A 68 1.33 -3.09 12.91
N SER A 69 1.91 -2.22 12.07
CA SER A 69 2.26 -2.57 10.67
C SER A 69 3.41 -3.58 10.57
N LEU A 70 4.33 -3.57 11.53
CA LEU A 70 5.48 -4.48 11.54
C LEU A 70 5.13 -5.87 12.08
N LYS A 71 4.17 -5.96 13.00
CA LYS A 71 3.75 -7.22 13.65
C LYS A 71 3.51 -8.40 12.68
N PRO A 72 2.76 -8.27 11.56
CA PRO A 72 2.55 -9.39 10.64
C PRO A 72 3.81 -9.82 9.89
N VAL A 73 4.84 -8.96 9.83
CA VAL A 73 6.08 -9.20 9.08
C VAL A 73 7.19 -9.77 9.96
N ILE A 74 7.11 -9.60 11.29
CA ILE A 74 8.10 -10.16 12.22
C ILE A 74 8.38 -11.66 11.97
N PRO A 75 7.38 -12.54 11.77
CA PRO A 75 7.66 -13.95 11.48
C PRO A 75 8.47 -14.15 10.20
N LEU A 76 8.19 -13.36 9.16
CA LEU A 76 8.93 -13.41 7.88
C LEU A 76 10.37 -12.91 8.05
N VAL A 77 10.58 -11.82 8.79
CA VAL A 77 11.92 -11.27 9.06
C VAL A 77 12.75 -12.26 9.88
N LEU A 78 12.16 -12.86 10.91
CA LEU A 78 12.85 -13.89 11.70
C LEU A 78 13.19 -15.12 10.86
N PHE A 79 12.23 -15.60 10.07
CA PHE A 79 12.46 -16.75 9.19
C PHE A 79 13.57 -16.49 8.17
N THR A 80 13.51 -15.37 7.46
CA THR A 80 14.54 -14.99 6.48
C THR A 80 15.88 -14.68 7.13
N GLY A 81 15.90 -14.08 8.33
CA GLY A 81 17.12 -13.84 9.09
C GLY A 81 17.81 -15.13 9.52
N ILE A 82 17.04 -16.11 10.02
CA ILE A 82 17.57 -17.43 10.40
C ILE A 82 18.11 -18.17 9.17
N LEU A 83 17.37 -18.17 8.05
CA LEU A 83 17.87 -18.77 6.81
C LEU A 83 19.15 -18.09 6.32
N ASN A 84 19.19 -16.76 6.29
CA ASN A 84 20.39 -16.03 5.88
C ASN A 84 21.59 -16.29 6.80
N MET A 85 21.37 -16.52 8.09
CA MET A 85 22.44 -16.86 9.03
C MET A 85 23.08 -18.22 8.73
N PHE A 86 22.31 -19.20 8.24
CA PHE A 86 22.79 -20.57 7.98
C PHE A 86 23.21 -20.83 6.53
N PHE A 87 22.62 -20.12 5.56
CA PHE A 87 22.84 -20.37 4.13
C PHE A 87 23.86 -19.43 3.48
N VAL A 88 24.28 -18.37 4.16
CA VAL A 88 25.33 -17.46 3.65
C VAL A 88 26.70 -18.02 4.01
N THR A 89 27.47 -18.35 2.99
CA THR A 89 28.85 -18.84 3.10
C THR A 89 29.82 -17.70 3.44
N GLY A 90 30.76 -17.96 4.34
CA GLY A 90 31.67 -16.98 4.94
C GLY A 90 32.63 -17.66 5.92
N GLU A 91 33.32 -16.88 6.77
CA GLU A 91 34.22 -17.44 7.78
C GLU A 91 33.41 -18.09 8.93
N PRO A 92 33.56 -19.41 9.17
CA PRO A 92 32.74 -20.11 10.15
C PRO A 92 33.22 -19.84 11.58
N ILE A 93 32.32 -19.35 12.42
CA ILE A 93 32.54 -19.16 13.87
C ILE A 93 32.17 -20.45 14.61
N TRP A 94 31.12 -21.13 14.13
CA TRP A 94 30.60 -22.35 14.71
C TRP A 94 30.05 -23.25 13.61
N GLU A 95 30.50 -24.50 13.60
CA GLU A 95 30.05 -25.51 12.65
C GLU A 95 29.41 -26.66 13.43
N PHE A 96 28.16 -26.98 13.11
CA PHE A 96 27.51 -28.19 13.61
C PHE A 96 26.75 -28.88 12.47
N TRP A 97 27.36 -29.97 11.98
CA TRP A 97 26.85 -30.97 11.03
C TRP A 97 26.44 -30.45 9.63
N VAL A 98 25.49 -29.52 9.53
CA VAL A 98 25.00 -28.88 8.28
C VAL A 98 24.84 -27.37 8.45
N PHE A 99 24.88 -26.87 9.69
CA PHE A 99 24.69 -25.47 10.03
C PHE A 99 26.04 -24.83 10.31
N HIS A 100 26.44 -23.90 9.44
CA HIS A 100 27.61 -23.06 9.61
C HIS A 100 27.12 -21.64 9.92
N ILE A 101 27.46 -21.12 11.11
CA ILE A 101 27.18 -19.71 11.43
C ILE A 101 28.43 -18.91 11.09
N THR A 102 28.29 -18.02 10.11
CA THR A 102 29.37 -17.18 9.58
C THR A 102 29.19 -15.73 10.05
N TRP A 103 30.29 -14.99 10.21
CA TRP A 103 30.24 -13.55 10.53
C TRP A 103 29.51 -12.78 9.43
N GLU A 104 29.76 -13.16 8.18
CA GLU A 104 29.11 -12.61 6.99
C GLU A 104 27.62 -12.91 7.00
N GLY A 105 27.21 -14.13 7.36
CA GLY A 105 25.80 -14.53 7.45
C GLY A 105 25.06 -13.78 8.54
N LEU A 106 25.65 -13.56 9.71
CA LEU A 106 25.06 -12.73 10.76
C LEU A 106 24.91 -11.27 10.31
N ARG A 107 25.95 -10.68 9.69
CA ARG A 107 25.90 -9.31 9.16
C ARG A 107 24.85 -9.18 8.06
N PHE A 108 24.80 -10.12 7.13
CA PHE A 108 23.84 -10.12 6.04
C PHE A 108 22.41 -10.31 6.54
N ALA A 109 22.18 -11.22 7.49
CA ALA A 109 20.89 -11.42 8.14
C ALA A 109 20.40 -10.15 8.85
N ALA A 110 21.28 -9.47 9.59
CA ALA A 110 20.95 -8.20 10.25
C ALA A 110 20.61 -7.10 9.25
N VAL A 111 21.42 -6.92 8.21
CA VAL A 111 21.19 -5.92 7.16
C VAL A 111 19.90 -6.20 6.39
N MET A 112 19.62 -7.46 6.01
CA MET A 112 18.38 -7.84 5.33
C MET A 112 17.16 -7.63 6.22
N SER A 113 17.27 -7.95 7.51
CA SER A 113 16.19 -7.71 8.46
C SER A 113 15.83 -6.22 8.55
N VAL A 114 16.85 -5.37 8.68
CA VAL A 114 16.67 -3.91 8.69
C VAL A 114 16.09 -3.41 7.36
N ARG A 115 16.58 -3.93 6.21
CA ARG A 115 16.08 -3.58 4.87
C ARG A 115 14.59 -3.88 4.76
N ILE A 116 14.15 -5.09 5.14
CA ILE A 116 12.73 -5.49 5.06
C ILE A 116 11.87 -4.60 5.96
N VAL A 117 12.31 -4.35 7.20
CA VAL A 117 11.61 -3.45 8.13
C VAL A 117 11.48 -2.04 7.56
N CYS A 118 12.57 -1.47 7.01
CA CYS A 118 12.58 -0.14 6.42
C CYS A 118 11.70 -0.06 5.16
N LEU A 119 11.69 -1.10 4.32
CA LEU A 119 10.88 -1.17 3.11
C LEU A 119 9.39 -1.16 3.46
N ILE A 120 8.98 -2.00 4.40
CA ILE A 120 7.56 -2.08 4.81
C ILE A 120 7.13 -0.82 5.56
N ALA A 121 7.96 -0.31 6.46
CA ALA A 121 7.66 0.94 7.14
C ALA A 121 7.61 2.13 6.16
N GLY A 122 8.45 2.14 5.11
CA GLY A 122 8.45 3.21 4.11
C GLY A 122 7.20 3.18 3.23
N THR A 123 6.79 1.99 2.80
CA THR A 123 5.57 1.81 1.98
C THR A 123 4.29 2.02 2.79
N SER A 124 4.25 1.59 4.05
CA SER A 124 3.08 1.82 4.92
C SER A 124 2.86 3.30 5.23
N LEU A 125 3.94 4.10 5.31
CA LEU A 125 3.85 5.55 5.48
C LEU A 125 3.04 6.22 4.35
N LEU A 126 3.21 5.76 3.10
CA LEU A 126 2.44 6.25 1.96
C LEU A 126 0.94 5.96 2.15
N THR A 127 0.61 4.73 2.56
CA THR A 127 -0.78 4.29 2.81
C THR A 127 -1.42 5.04 3.97
N TYR A 128 -0.65 5.38 5.00
CA TYR A 128 -1.14 6.15 6.15
C TYR A 128 -1.38 7.62 5.84
N THR A 129 -0.56 8.22 4.97
CA THR A 129 -0.57 9.67 4.72
C THR A 129 -1.31 10.08 3.45
N THR A 130 -1.79 9.13 2.65
CA THR A 130 -2.47 9.41 1.37
C THR A 130 -3.70 8.55 1.21
N SER A 131 -4.85 9.17 0.92
CA SER A 131 -6.09 8.44 0.75
C SER A 131 -6.10 7.61 -0.54
N PRO A 132 -6.83 6.48 -0.59
CA PRO A 132 -6.89 5.63 -1.79
C PRO A 132 -7.34 6.38 -3.05
N ILE A 133 -8.30 7.31 -2.91
CA ILE A 133 -8.77 8.14 -4.03
C ILE A 133 -7.65 9.05 -4.54
N ALA A 134 -6.91 9.69 -3.62
CA ALA A 134 -5.80 10.56 -3.99
C ALA A 134 -4.61 9.78 -4.57
N LEU A 135 -4.37 8.54 -4.14
CA LEU A 135 -3.40 7.64 -4.74
C LEU A 135 -3.78 7.29 -6.18
N THR A 136 -5.06 6.97 -6.44
CA THR A 136 -5.58 6.71 -7.79
C THR A 136 -5.41 7.94 -8.69
N ASP A 137 -5.79 9.14 -8.23
CA ASP A 137 -5.62 10.40 -8.98
C ASP A 137 -4.13 10.70 -9.27
N GLY A 138 -3.25 10.37 -8.33
CA GLY A 138 -1.80 10.50 -8.47
C GLY A 138 -1.25 9.55 -9.53
N LEU A 139 -1.61 8.27 -9.43
CA LEU A 139 -1.22 7.23 -10.37
C LEU A 139 -1.73 7.51 -11.77
N GLU A 140 -2.98 7.95 -11.91
CA GLU A 140 -3.56 8.36 -13.19
C GLU A 140 -2.70 9.41 -13.89
N ARG A 141 -2.24 10.45 -13.16
CA ARG A 141 -1.38 11.45 -13.80
C ARG A 141 -0.04 10.86 -14.20
N LEU A 142 0.57 10.05 -13.35
CA LEU A 142 1.85 9.41 -13.67
C LEU A 142 1.73 8.50 -14.90
N LEU A 143 0.57 7.89 -15.12
CA LEU A 143 0.27 7.05 -16.28
C LEU A 143 -0.31 7.83 -17.49
N SER A 144 -0.74 9.08 -17.31
CA SER A 144 -1.25 9.91 -18.41
C SER A 144 -0.29 10.09 -19.60
N PRO A 145 1.05 10.22 -19.47
CA PRO A 145 1.92 10.25 -20.67
C PRO A 145 1.90 8.92 -21.44
N LEU A 146 1.62 7.80 -20.77
CA LEU A 146 1.50 6.49 -21.41
C LEU A 146 0.24 6.37 -22.27
N SER A 147 -0.73 7.29 -22.13
CA SER A 147 -1.91 7.31 -23.01
C SER A 147 -1.56 7.54 -24.48
N LYS A 148 -0.41 8.17 -24.77
CA LYS A 148 0.14 8.27 -26.13
C LYS A 148 0.45 6.91 -26.76
N LEU A 149 0.63 5.88 -25.94
CA LEU A 149 0.85 4.48 -26.35
C LEU A 149 -0.46 3.68 -26.30
N HIS A 150 -1.62 4.33 -26.44
CA HIS A 150 -2.96 3.71 -26.36
C HIS A 150 -3.30 3.10 -24.98
N PHE A 151 -2.64 3.54 -23.91
CA PHE A 151 -2.98 3.11 -22.56
C PHE A 151 -4.19 3.90 -21.98
N PRO A 152 -5.29 3.23 -21.56
CA PRO A 152 -6.52 3.89 -21.13
C PRO A 152 -6.46 4.41 -19.67
N ALA A 153 -5.57 5.36 -19.41
CA ALA A 153 -5.31 5.87 -18.05
C ALA A 153 -6.54 6.49 -17.39
N HIS A 154 -7.35 7.23 -18.15
CA HIS A 154 -8.53 7.93 -17.64
C HIS A 154 -9.68 6.97 -17.30
N GLU A 155 -9.90 5.97 -18.14
CA GLU A 155 -10.91 4.93 -17.95
C GLU A 155 -10.58 4.09 -16.71
N LEU A 156 -9.30 3.72 -16.54
CA LEU A 156 -8.82 3.05 -15.33
C LEU A 156 -9.06 3.88 -14.07
N ALA A 157 -8.75 5.18 -14.11
CA ALA A 157 -8.99 6.07 -12.98
C ALA A 157 -10.48 6.22 -12.65
N MET A 158 -11.33 6.29 -13.67
CA MET A 158 -12.78 6.32 -13.52
C MET A 158 -13.30 5.03 -12.87
N MET A 159 -12.91 3.87 -13.39
CA MET A 159 -13.30 2.56 -12.84
C MET A 159 -12.85 2.40 -11.39
N MET A 160 -11.63 2.81 -11.06
CA MET A 160 -11.12 2.78 -9.70
C MET A 160 -11.88 3.75 -8.78
N THR A 161 -12.22 4.96 -9.24
CA THR A 161 -12.99 5.93 -8.45
C THR A 161 -14.41 5.44 -8.17
N ILE A 162 -15.06 4.84 -9.18
CA ILE A 162 -16.39 4.23 -9.05
C ILE A 162 -16.32 3.07 -8.06
N THR A 163 -15.34 2.17 -8.22
CA THR A 163 -15.13 1.02 -7.33
C THR A 163 -14.90 1.46 -5.89
N LEU A 164 -13.98 2.39 -5.63
CA LEU A 164 -13.69 2.90 -4.28
C LEU A 164 -14.92 3.54 -3.62
N ARG A 165 -15.79 4.18 -4.39
CA ARG A 165 -17.05 4.74 -3.88
C ARG A 165 -18.10 3.66 -3.61
N PHE A 166 -18.13 2.60 -4.41
CA PHE A 166 -19.13 1.54 -4.30
C PHE A 166 -18.79 0.46 -3.29
N ILE A 167 -17.51 0.28 -2.94
CA ILE A 167 -17.07 -0.68 -1.90
C ILE A 167 -17.86 -0.50 -0.59
N PRO A 168 -17.95 0.70 0.04
CA PRO A 168 -18.72 0.88 1.27
C PRO A 168 -20.18 0.47 1.11
N THR A 169 -20.83 0.90 0.03
CA THR A 169 -22.23 0.59 -0.21
C THR A 169 -22.47 -0.89 -0.50
N LEU A 170 -21.52 -1.60 -1.14
CA LEU A 170 -21.61 -3.05 -1.35
C LEU A 170 -21.45 -3.82 -0.03
N VAL A 171 -20.59 -3.34 0.87
CA VAL A 171 -20.44 -3.92 2.21
C VAL A 171 -21.73 -3.75 3.01
N GLU A 172 -22.33 -2.55 2.99
CA GLU A 172 -23.61 -2.29 3.67
C GLU A 172 -24.75 -3.15 3.11
N GLU A 173 -24.82 -3.31 1.79
CA GLU A 173 -25.81 -4.16 1.12
C GLU A 173 -25.61 -5.64 1.49
N THR A 174 -24.35 -6.09 1.53
CA THR A 174 -24.00 -7.44 1.97
C THR A 174 -24.46 -7.69 3.40
N ASP A 175 -24.21 -6.75 4.32
CA ASP A 175 -24.65 -6.85 5.72
C ASP A 175 -26.18 -6.93 5.83
N LYS A 176 -26.92 -6.15 5.02
CA LYS A 176 -28.41 -6.22 4.97
C LYS A 176 -28.91 -7.56 4.44
N ILE A 177 -28.34 -8.05 3.34
CA ILE A 177 -28.72 -9.33 2.74
C ILE A 177 -28.42 -10.47 3.73
N MET A 178 -27.25 -10.44 4.37
CA MET A 178 -26.88 -11.40 5.42
C MET A 178 -27.89 -11.41 6.57
N ALA A 179 -28.26 -10.24 7.09
CA ALA A 179 -29.25 -10.13 8.16
C ALA A 179 -30.62 -10.70 7.73
N ALA A 180 -31.08 -10.37 6.53
CA ALA A 180 -32.34 -10.89 5.97
C ALA A 180 -32.33 -12.42 5.81
N GLN A 181 -31.21 -13.00 5.34
CA GLN A 181 -31.08 -14.45 5.21
C GLN A 181 -31.02 -15.14 6.57
N LYS A 182 -30.32 -14.58 7.56
CA LYS A 182 -30.33 -15.08 8.94
C LYS A 182 -31.74 -15.08 9.54
N SER A 183 -32.51 -14.02 9.33
CA SER A 183 -33.93 -13.97 9.76
C SER A 183 -34.82 -14.99 9.06
N ARG A 184 -34.46 -15.45 7.86
CA ARG A 184 -35.14 -16.52 7.12
C ARG A 184 -34.66 -17.92 7.48
N GLY A 185 -33.83 -18.05 8.53
CA GLY A 185 -33.33 -19.34 9.01
C GLY A 185 -32.08 -19.86 8.29
N ALA A 186 -31.41 -19.04 7.48
CA ALA A 186 -30.13 -19.42 6.88
C ALA A 186 -29.04 -19.43 7.94
N ASP A 187 -28.49 -20.61 8.21
CA ASP A 187 -27.34 -20.77 9.09
C ASP A 187 -26.04 -20.59 8.31
N ILE A 188 -25.42 -19.42 8.51
CA ILE A 188 -24.22 -18.99 7.78
C ILE A 188 -22.94 -19.42 8.52
N ASP A 189 -23.02 -19.57 9.84
CA ASP A 189 -21.83 -19.69 10.70
C ASP A 189 -21.55 -21.16 11.11
N SER A 190 -22.53 -22.07 11.00
CA SER A 190 -22.40 -23.48 11.42
C SER A 190 -22.19 -24.49 10.28
N GLY A 191 -21.49 -25.58 10.60
CA GLY A 191 -21.29 -26.75 9.74
C GLY A 191 -19.93 -26.84 9.03
N GLY A 192 -19.77 -27.89 8.20
CA GLY A 192 -18.54 -28.13 7.44
C GLY A 192 -18.31 -27.12 6.31
N LEU A 193 -17.07 -27.09 5.77
CA LEU A 193 -16.65 -26.17 4.69
C LEU A 193 -17.63 -26.15 3.51
N MET A 194 -18.10 -27.32 3.06
CA MET A 194 -19.04 -27.42 1.93
C MET A 194 -20.40 -26.77 2.23
N LYS A 195 -20.91 -26.90 3.47
CA LYS A 195 -22.17 -26.27 3.89
C LYS A 195 -22.03 -24.75 3.94
N ARG A 196 -20.88 -24.25 4.44
CA ARG A 196 -20.56 -22.81 4.47
C ARG A 196 -20.45 -22.20 3.07
N VAL A 197 -19.86 -22.90 2.10
CA VAL A 197 -19.82 -22.40 0.72
C VAL A 197 -21.24 -22.32 0.14
N LYS A 198 -22.07 -23.34 0.35
CA LYS A 198 -23.46 -23.34 -0.11
C LYS A 198 -24.30 -22.24 0.56
N SER A 199 -24.06 -21.92 1.83
CA SER A 199 -24.79 -20.86 2.55
C SER A 199 -24.44 -19.44 2.07
N LEU A 200 -23.39 -19.25 1.27
CA LEU A 200 -23.06 -17.97 0.65
C LEU A 200 -23.87 -17.69 -0.63
N ILE A 201 -24.39 -18.72 -1.30
CA ILE A 201 -25.13 -18.57 -2.56
C ILE A 201 -26.34 -17.63 -2.42
N PRO A 202 -27.19 -17.73 -1.38
CA PRO A 202 -28.33 -16.83 -1.17
C PRO A 202 -27.96 -15.37 -0.88
N ILE A 203 -26.69 -15.10 -0.57
CA ILE A 203 -26.15 -13.74 -0.40
C ILE A 203 -25.58 -13.23 -1.72
N LEU A 204 -24.82 -14.09 -2.39
CA LEU A 204 -24.08 -13.75 -3.60
C LEU A 204 -25.00 -13.41 -4.78
N ILE A 205 -26.05 -14.20 -5.01
CA ILE A 205 -26.96 -13.99 -6.15
C ILE A 205 -27.68 -12.63 -6.04
N PRO A 206 -28.34 -12.26 -4.90
CA PRO A 206 -28.95 -10.94 -4.77
C PRO A 206 -27.95 -9.79 -4.88
N LEU A 207 -26.75 -9.96 -4.31
CA LEU A 207 -25.70 -8.94 -4.39
C LEU A 207 -25.27 -8.69 -5.84
N PHE A 208 -25.13 -9.74 -6.66
CA PHE A 208 -24.82 -9.60 -8.09
C PHE A 208 -25.94 -8.88 -8.84
N VAL A 209 -27.20 -9.30 -8.67
CA VAL A 209 -28.35 -8.65 -9.32
C VAL A 209 -28.44 -7.17 -8.96
N SER A 210 -28.26 -6.84 -7.67
CA SER A 210 -28.24 -5.47 -7.18
C SER A 210 -27.07 -4.67 -7.78
N SER A 211 -25.88 -5.27 -7.88
CA SER A 211 -24.69 -4.64 -8.45
C SER A 211 -24.85 -4.34 -9.95
N PHE A 212 -25.42 -5.27 -10.73
CA PHE A 212 -25.70 -5.05 -12.15
C PHE A 212 -26.70 -3.92 -12.36
N ARG A 213 -27.81 -3.95 -11.61
CA ARG A 213 -28.81 -2.87 -11.66
C ARG A 213 -28.17 -1.51 -11.36
N ARG A 214 -27.31 -1.43 -10.35
CA ARG A 214 -26.63 -0.17 -10.01
C ARG A 214 -25.61 0.26 -11.07
N ALA A 215 -24.98 -0.68 -11.76
CA ALA A 215 -24.11 -0.38 -12.89
C ALA A 215 -24.91 0.24 -14.05
N ASP A 216 -26.07 -0.34 -14.39
CA ASP A 216 -26.97 0.18 -15.43
C ASP A 216 -27.52 1.57 -15.09
N GLU A 217 -27.99 1.75 -13.85
CA GLU A 217 -28.47 3.05 -13.36
C GLU A 217 -27.36 4.12 -13.39
N LEU A 218 -26.13 3.75 -13.00
CA LEU A 218 -24.99 4.66 -13.05
C LEU A 218 -24.63 5.01 -14.50
N ALA A 219 -24.59 4.02 -15.40
CA ALA A 219 -24.27 4.22 -16.81
C ALA A 219 -25.29 5.16 -17.46
N LEU A 220 -26.59 4.88 -17.28
CA LEU A 220 -27.67 5.73 -17.79
C LEU A 220 -27.56 7.15 -17.22
N ALA A 221 -27.33 7.31 -15.92
CA ALA A 221 -27.16 8.62 -15.31
C ALA A 221 -25.92 9.38 -15.84
N MET A 222 -24.84 8.66 -16.18
CA MET A 222 -23.65 9.24 -16.82
C MET A 222 -23.96 9.71 -18.25
N GLU A 223 -24.71 8.93 -19.03
CA GLU A 223 -25.16 9.30 -20.37
C GLU A 223 -26.10 10.51 -20.36
N CYS A 224 -27.08 10.55 -19.44
CA CYS A 224 -27.97 11.70 -19.25
C CYS A 224 -27.20 12.99 -18.88
N ARG A 225 -26.03 12.86 -18.24
CA ARG A 225 -25.11 13.97 -17.94
C ARG A 225 -24.11 14.24 -19.07
N CYS A 226 -24.36 13.70 -20.25
CA CYS A 226 -23.52 13.81 -21.44
C CYS A 226 -22.07 13.36 -21.23
N TYR A 227 -21.86 12.32 -20.42
CA TYR A 227 -20.52 11.76 -20.22
C TYR A 227 -20.06 11.00 -21.48
N ARG A 228 -19.06 11.54 -22.19
CA ARG A 228 -18.52 10.98 -23.46
C ARG A 228 -17.05 10.53 -23.40
N GLY A 229 -16.56 10.09 -22.23
CA GLY A 229 -15.15 9.66 -22.08
C GLY A 229 -14.25 10.75 -21.50
N GLY A 230 -12.93 10.67 -21.71
CA GLY A 230 -11.91 11.54 -21.07
C GLY A 230 -11.42 12.74 -21.88
N GLU A 231 -11.53 12.72 -23.21
CA GLU A 231 -10.99 13.76 -24.07
C GLU A 231 -11.75 15.10 -23.93
N GLY A 232 -11.01 16.21 -23.93
CA GLY A 232 -11.57 17.57 -23.86
C GLY A 232 -12.21 17.97 -22.52
N ARG A 233 -12.07 17.15 -21.46
CA ARG A 233 -12.72 17.42 -20.16
C ARG A 233 -11.89 18.28 -19.21
N THR A 234 -12.58 19.15 -18.50
CA THR A 234 -12.04 19.89 -17.36
C THR A 234 -12.15 19.07 -16.07
N ARG A 235 -11.20 19.27 -15.14
CA ARG A 235 -11.17 18.58 -13.84
C ARG A 235 -11.52 19.54 -12.73
N MET A 236 -12.48 19.14 -11.88
CA MET A 236 -12.85 19.87 -10.68
C MET A 236 -11.73 19.88 -9.63
N LYS A 237 -11.07 18.73 -9.41
CA LYS A 237 -9.91 18.62 -8.50
C LYS A 237 -8.63 18.55 -9.30
N GLN A 238 -7.85 19.62 -9.24
CA GLN A 238 -6.53 19.69 -9.85
C GLN A 238 -5.46 19.51 -8.77
N LEU A 239 -4.57 18.55 -9.01
CA LEU A 239 -3.36 18.35 -8.22
C LEU A 239 -2.37 19.47 -8.56
N LYS A 240 -1.93 20.21 -7.54
CA LYS A 240 -1.06 21.37 -7.65
C LYS A 240 0.20 21.11 -6.84
N LEU A 241 1.35 21.24 -7.51
CA LEU A 241 2.66 21.20 -6.85
C LEU A 241 2.79 22.39 -5.90
N ARG A 242 3.25 22.12 -4.69
CA ARG A 242 3.50 23.09 -3.62
C ARG A 242 5.00 23.17 -3.33
N LEU A 243 5.43 24.24 -2.68
CA LEU A 243 6.83 24.40 -2.26
C LEU A 243 7.31 23.25 -1.34
N VAL A 244 6.39 22.67 -0.57
CA VAL A 244 6.66 21.49 0.26
C VAL A 244 7.11 20.29 -0.59
N ASP A 245 6.57 20.14 -1.79
CA ASP A 245 6.94 19.05 -2.70
C ASP A 245 8.38 19.21 -3.20
N GLY A 246 8.79 20.44 -3.53
CA GLY A 246 10.16 20.75 -3.92
C GLY A 246 11.17 20.55 -2.78
N GLY A 247 10.81 20.95 -1.56
CA GLY A 247 11.64 20.68 -0.38
C GLY A 247 11.79 19.18 -0.11
N ALA A 248 10.71 18.41 -0.26
CA ALA A 248 10.73 16.97 -0.05
C ALA A 248 11.54 16.21 -1.12
N THR A 249 11.47 16.63 -2.38
CA THR A 249 12.28 16.03 -3.45
C THR A 249 13.76 16.29 -3.26
N LEU A 250 14.15 17.51 -2.89
CA LEU A 250 15.55 17.84 -2.58
C LEU A 250 16.06 17.05 -1.38
N CYS A 251 15.25 16.96 -0.31
CA CYS A 251 15.60 16.20 0.88
C CYS A 251 15.80 14.72 0.57
N MET A 252 14.90 14.12 -0.21
CA MET A 252 15.06 12.73 -0.64
C MET A 252 16.29 12.54 -1.52
N ALA A 253 16.53 13.44 -2.50
CA ALA A 253 17.71 13.36 -3.35
C ALA A 253 19.01 13.37 -2.51
N ALA A 254 19.10 14.26 -1.51
CA ALA A 254 20.24 14.30 -0.60
C ALA A 254 20.42 12.99 0.18
N VAL A 255 19.34 12.37 0.66
CA VAL A 255 19.40 11.08 1.36
C VAL A 255 19.86 9.97 0.43
N VAL A 256 19.33 9.91 -0.80
CA VAL A 256 19.74 8.91 -1.80
C VAL A 256 21.22 9.06 -2.15
N THR A 257 21.69 10.28 -2.42
CA THR A 257 23.10 10.56 -2.68
C THR A 257 23.97 10.20 -1.48
N GLY A 258 23.54 10.52 -0.25
CA GLY A 258 24.23 10.14 0.98
C GLY A 258 24.36 8.63 1.14
N CYS A 259 23.28 7.87 0.91
CA CYS A 259 23.31 6.40 0.95
C CYS A 259 24.26 5.81 -0.09
N ILE A 260 24.29 6.37 -1.31
CA ILE A 260 25.19 5.92 -2.37
C ILE A 260 26.64 6.24 -2.03
N LEU A 261 26.95 7.44 -1.55
CA LEU A 261 28.31 7.82 -1.14
C LEU A 261 28.83 6.93 0.00
N LEU A 262 27.97 6.60 0.97
CA LEU A 262 28.29 5.69 2.07
C LEU A 262 28.48 4.23 1.64
N ASN A 263 28.14 3.88 0.39
CA ASN A 263 28.52 2.57 -0.16
C ASN A 263 29.96 2.55 -0.69
N TYR A 264 30.51 3.71 -1.05
CA TYR A 264 31.87 3.83 -1.59
C TYR A 264 32.93 4.10 -0.50
N LEU A 265 32.50 4.49 0.70
CA LEU A 265 33.30 4.64 1.92
C LEU A 265 33.29 3.33 2.73
#